data_AF-Q23RQ2-F1
#
_entry.id   AF-Q23RQ2-F1
#
_cell.length_a   1.000
_cell.length_b   1.000
_cell.length_c   1.000
_cell.angle_alpha   90.00
_cell.angle_beta   90.00
_cell.angle_gamma   90.00
#
_symmetry.space_group_name_H-M   'P 1'
#
loop_
_entity.id
_entity.type
_entity.pdbx_description
1 polymer ?
#
loop_
_entity_poly.entity_id
_entity_poly.type
_entity_poly.pdbx_seq_one_letter_code
_entity_poly.pdbx_strand_id
1 'polypeptide(L)'
;MKFIIFLLISIIALKTVIAASDVVKCLNSVSNPCQPSDSNCNTEKTRVENCVNDVYNDNTLTTDAQISNAIKTKCSSTNSSVQNYIKQSLKCLKSSHLYLGTLIILLQILL
;
A
#
# COMPACT_ATOMS: atom_id res chain seq x y z
N MET A 1 37.51 -9.26 5.90
CA MET A 1 36.21 -9.81 5.46
C MET A 1 35.01 -9.26 6.24
N LYS A 2 35.10 -9.04 7.58
CA LYS A 2 34.01 -8.44 8.39
C LYS A 2 33.55 -7.06 7.92
N PHE A 3 34.46 -6.18 7.47
CA PHE A 3 34.13 -4.83 6.97
C PHE A 3 33.25 -4.82 5.70
N ILE A 4 33.42 -5.80 4.81
CA ILE A 4 32.64 -5.88 3.56
C ILE A 4 31.18 -6.27 3.87
N ILE A 5 30.98 -7.12 4.89
CA ILE A 5 29.64 -7.52 5.34
C ILE A 5 28.88 -6.32 5.93
N PHE A 6 29.53 -5.51 6.77
CA PHE A 6 28.92 -4.29 7.31
C PHE A 6 28.56 -3.27 6.22
N LEU A 7 29.39 -3.14 5.19
CA LEU A 7 29.12 -2.26 4.04
C LEU A 7 27.91 -2.75 3.22
N LEU A 8 27.78 -4.05 3.00
CA LEU A 8 26.64 -4.63 2.28
C LEU A 8 25.33 -4.46 3.05
N ILE A 9 25.35 -4.67 4.37
CA ILE A 9 24.16 -4.49 5.22
C ILE A 9 23.69 -3.03 5.21
N SER A 10 24.60 -2.07 5.24
CA SER A 10 24.26 -0.64 5.20
C SER A 10 23.72 -0.20 3.83
N ILE A 11 24.20 -0.77 2.73
CA ILE A 11 23.64 -0.52 1.39
C ILE A 11 22.21 -1.09 1.27
N ILE A 12 21.95 -2.27 1.85
CA ILE A 12 20.61 -2.87 1.86
C ILE A 12 19.65 -2.00 2.67
N ALA A 13 20.04 -1.57 3.86
CA ALA A 13 19.24 -0.69 4.71
C ALA A 13 18.92 0.66 4.02
N LEU A 14 19.89 1.23 3.30
CA LEU A 14 19.68 2.48 2.56
C LEU A 14 18.63 2.31 1.44
N LYS A 15 18.72 1.20 0.69
CA LYS A 15 17.77 0.90 -0.38
C LYS A 15 16.34 0.69 0.14
N THR A 16 16.19 0.07 1.31
CA THR A 16 14.86 -0.11 1.92
C THR A 16 14.24 1.21 2.37
N VAL A 17 15.04 2.15 2.89
CA VAL A 17 14.55 3.47 3.31
C VAL A 17 14.12 4.32 2.11
N ILE A 18 14.90 4.30 1.02
CA ILE A 18 14.58 5.04 -0.21
C ILE A 18 13.28 4.50 -0.83
N ALA A 19 13.13 3.17 -0.92
CA ALA A 19 11.92 2.55 -1.44
C ALA A 19 10.67 2.93 -0.63
N ALA A 20 10.77 2.91 0.72
CA ALA A 20 9.67 3.33 1.58
C ALA A 20 9.29 4.81 1.39
N SER A 21 10.27 5.69 1.23
CA SER A 21 10.06 7.11 0.92
C SER A 21 9.29 7.30 -0.39
N ASP A 22 9.64 6.55 -1.44
CA ASP A 22 9.00 6.69 -2.75
C ASP A 22 7.57 6.15 -2.77
N VAL A 23 7.27 5.11 -1.98
CA VAL A 23 5.90 4.65 -1.75
C VAL A 23 5.06 5.71 -1.09
N VAL A 24 5.56 6.31 0.01
CA VAL A 24 4.84 7.36 0.75
C VAL A 24 4.58 8.57 -0.15
N LYS A 25 5.59 9.01 -0.91
CA LYS A 25 5.42 10.10 -1.88
C LYS A 25 4.38 9.76 -2.94
N CYS A 26 4.40 8.53 -3.46
CA CYS A 26 3.41 8.10 -4.44
C CYS A 26 2.00 8.07 -3.84
N LEU A 27 1.82 7.49 -2.65
CA LEU A 27 0.52 7.44 -1.97
C LEU A 27 -0.01 8.85 -1.65
N ASN A 28 0.85 9.77 -1.21
CA ASN A 28 0.48 11.16 -0.98
C ASN A 28 0.09 11.91 -2.26
N SER A 29 0.55 11.46 -3.43
CA SER A 29 0.14 12.00 -4.72
C SER A 29 -1.21 11.47 -5.20
N VAL A 30 -1.71 10.38 -4.60
CA VAL A 30 -3.04 9.86 -4.90
C VAL A 30 -4.07 10.70 -4.13
N SER A 31 -4.82 11.53 -4.85
CA SER A 31 -5.84 12.39 -4.29
C SER A 31 -7.01 11.59 -3.68
N ASN A 32 -7.59 12.12 -2.59
CA ASN A 32 -8.79 11.56 -1.98
C ASN A 32 -9.93 11.56 -3.02
N PRO A 33 -10.56 10.40 -3.32
CA PRO A 33 -11.54 10.30 -4.40
C PRO A 33 -12.89 10.93 -4.06
N CYS A 34 -13.14 11.23 -2.78
CA CYS A 34 -14.44 11.66 -2.29
C CYS A 34 -14.40 13.11 -1.80
N GLN A 35 -15.44 13.87 -2.12
CA GLN A 35 -15.71 15.15 -1.47
C GLN A 35 -16.16 14.89 -0.02
N PRO A 36 -15.87 15.79 0.93
CA PRO A 36 -16.29 15.61 2.34
C PRO A 36 -17.80 15.42 2.51
N SER A 37 -18.61 16.04 1.66
CA SER A 37 -20.07 15.95 1.70
C SER A 37 -20.66 14.75 0.95
N ASP A 38 -19.85 14.00 0.20
CA ASP A 38 -20.33 12.84 -0.58
C ASP A 38 -20.34 11.58 0.30
N SER A 39 -21.41 11.43 1.08
CA SER A 39 -21.56 10.31 2.01
C SER A 39 -21.50 8.94 1.32
N ASN A 40 -22.02 8.83 0.09
CA ASN A 40 -22.04 7.58 -0.65
C ASN A 40 -20.63 7.19 -1.10
N CYS A 41 -19.87 8.15 -1.62
CA CYS A 41 -18.47 7.91 -1.96
C CYS A 41 -17.65 7.53 -0.72
N ASN A 42 -17.80 8.26 0.39
CA ASN A 42 -17.04 7.98 1.61
C ASN A 42 -17.37 6.59 2.18
N THR A 43 -18.65 6.20 2.18
CA THR A 43 -19.09 4.86 2.62
C THR A 43 -18.46 3.76 1.76
N GLU A 44 -18.50 3.94 0.44
CA GLU A 44 -17.93 3.00 -0.51
C GLU A 44 -16.40 2.94 -0.39
N LYS A 45 -15.73 4.08 -0.21
CA LYS A 45 -14.29 4.17 0.05
C LYS A 45 -13.93 3.37 1.31
N THR A 46 -14.61 3.62 2.43
CA THR A 46 -14.37 2.90 3.69
C THR A 46 -14.62 1.40 3.55
N ARG A 47 -15.71 0.99 2.88
CA ARG A 47 -15.99 -0.42 2.60
C ARG A 47 -14.80 -1.08 1.89
N VAL A 48 -14.24 -0.40 0.89
CA VAL A 48 -13.16 -0.98 0.10
C VAL A 48 -11.82 -0.94 0.86
N GLU A 49 -11.54 0.11 1.62
CA GLU A 49 -10.37 0.17 2.51
C GLU A 49 -10.40 -0.96 3.55
N ASN A 50 -11.55 -1.23 4.14
CA ASN A 50 -11.74 -2.37 5.04
C ASN A 50 -11.48 -3.70 4.32
N CYS A 51 -12.02 -3.88 3.11
CA CYS A 51 -11.74 -5.08 2.32
C CYS A 51 -10.24 -5.26 2.04
N VAL A 52 -9.53 -4.18 1.69
CA VAL A 52 -8.08 -4.23 1.45
C VAL A 52 -7.34 -4.66 2.72
N ASN A 53 -7.75 -4.12 3.88
CA ASN A 53 -7.19 -4.50 5.17
C ASN A 53 -7.46 -5.97 5.50
N ASP A 54 -8.67 -6.47 5.26
CA ASP A 54 -9.01 -7.88 5.48
C ASP A 54 -8.17 -8.81 4.59
N VAL A 55 -7.97 -8.44 3.32
CA VAL A 55 -7.10 -9.19 2.40
C VAL A 55 -5.65 -9.17 2.84
N TYR A 56 -5.17 -8.05 3.40
CA TYR A 56 -3.80 -7.96 3.90
C TYR A 56 -3.58 -8.80 5.16
N ASN A 57 -4.58 -8.88 6.03
CA ASN A 57 -4.55 -9.69 7.25
C ASN A 57 -4.92 -11.16 7.00
N ASP A 58 -5.19 -11.55 5.76
CA ASP A 58 -5.44 -12.93 5.37
C ASP A 58 -4.13 -13.72 5.36
N ASN A 59 -3.89 -14.47 6.44
CA ASN A 59 -2.70 -15.30 6.63
C ASN A 59 -2.54 -16.41 5.56
N THR A 60 -3.55 -16.64 4.71
CA THR A 60 -3.45 -17.59 3.60
C THR A 60 -2.74 -17.00 2.37
N LEU A 61 -2.63 -15.67 2.28
CA LEU A 61 -1.97 -14.97 1.18
C LEU A 61 -0.52 -14.66 1.58
N THR A 62 0.43 -15.35 0.97
CA THR A 62 1.84 -15.31 1.41
C THR A 62 2.73 -14.45 0.52
N THR A 63 2.22 -13.99 -0.62
CA THR A 63 2.98 -13.20 -1.59
C THR A 63 2.24 -11.93 -1.99
N ASP A 64 3.00 -10.89 -2.31
CA ASP A 64 2.47 -9.61 -2.81
C ASP A 64 1.61 -9.78 -4.06
N ALA A 65 1.95 -10.77 -4.90
CA ALA A 65 1.16 -11.10 -6.10
C ALA A 65 -0.22 -11.67 -5.72
N GLN A 66 -0.29 -12.55 -4.73
CA GLN A 66 -1.54 -13.10 -4.22
C GLN A 66 -2.40 -12.01 -3.55
N ILE A 67 -1.80 -11.18 -2.69
CA ILE A 67 -2.46 -10.04 -2.05
C ILE A 67 -2.99 -9.06 -3.11
N SER A 68 -2.14 -8.64 -4.05
CA SER A 68 -2.53 -7.72 -5.13
C SER A 68 -3.65 -8.29 -6.00
N ASN A 69 -3.62 -9.59 -6.29
CA ASN A 69 -4.68 -10.24 -7.04
C ASN A 69 -5.98 -10.33 -6.25
N ALA A 70 -5.91 -10.68 -4.96
CA ALA A 70 -7.05 -10.73 -4.06
C ALA A 70 -7.72 -9.37 -3.88
N ILE A 71 -6.95 -8.28 -3.74
CA ILE A 71 -7.51 -6.92 -3.71
C ILE A 71 -8.26 -6.61 -5.01
N LYS A 72 -7.69 -6.94 -6.17
CA LYS A 72 -8.33 -6.68 -7.47
C LYS A 72 -9.63 -7.43 -7.66
N THR A 73 -9.74 -8.66 -7.13
CA THR A 73 -10.91 -9.52 -7.32
C THR A 73 -11.97 -9.34 -6.24
N LYS A 74 -11.57 -9.18 -4.97
CA LYS A 74 -12.49 -9.10 -3.82
C LYS A 74 -12.88 -7.67 -3.45
N CYS A 75 -12.00 -6.69 -3.68
CA CYS A 75 -12.16 -5.32 -3.20
C CYS A 75 -12.45 -4.34 -4.35
N SER A 76 -13.21 -4.78 -5.35
CA SER A 76 -13.66 -3.90 -6.43
C SER A 76 -14.75 -2.95 -5.95
N SER A 77 -14.87 -1.81 -6.62
CA SER A 77 -15.89 -0.79 -6.37
C SER A 77 -16.65 -0.45 -7.65
N THR A 78 -17.96 -0.24 -7.53
CA THR A 78 -18.79 0.29 -8.62
C THR A 78 -18.65 1.81 -8.77
N ASN A 79 -18.14 2.50 -7.75
CA ASN A 79 -17.79 3.91 -7.82
C ASN A 79 -16.45 4.08 -8.55
N SER A 80 -16.47 4.71 -9.73
CA SER A 80 -15.30 4.86 -10.58
C SER A 80 -14.16 5.65 -9.94
N SER A 81 -14.47 6.66 -9.12
CA SER A 81 -13.49 7.45 -8.38
C SER A 81 -12.77 6.61 -7.33
N VAL A 82 -13.53 5.86 -6.52
CA VAL A 82 -12.98 4.94 -5.51
C VAL A 82 -12.18 3.82 -6.19
N GLN A 83 -12.70 3.24 -7.27
CA GLN A 83 -12.02 2.21 -8.03
C GLN A 83 -10.69 2.69 -8.62
N ASN A 84 -10.62 3.95 -9.09
CA ASN A 84 -9.40 4.53 -9.62
C ASN A 84 -8.38 4.84 -8.51
N TYR A 85 -8.84 5.36 -7.37
CA TYR A 85 -8.02 5.61 -6.19
C TYR A 85 -7.26 4.34 -5.73
N ILE A 86 -7.95 3.21 -5.65
CA ILE A 86 -7.33 1.93 -5.27
C ILE A 86 -6.34 1.46 -6.34
N LYS A 87 -6.69 1.59 -7.63
CA LYS A 87 -5.79 1.21 -8.72
C LYS A 87 -4.49 2.01 -8.68
N GLN A 88 -4.56 3.30 -8.38
CA GLN A 88 -3.38 4.15 -8.25
C GLN A 88 -2.57 3.80 -6.99
N SER A 89 -3.25 3.58 -5.86
CA SER A 89 -2.61 3.15 -4.61
C SER A 89 -1.87 1.82 -4.77
N LEU A 90 -2.47 0.85 -5.48
CA LEU A 90 -1.82 -0.42 -5.80
C LEU A 90 -0.63 -0.26 -6.77
N LYS A 91 -0.67 0.72 -7.68
CA LYS A 91 0.48 1.02 -8.55
C LYS A 91 1.64 1.59 -7.75
N CYS A 92 1.37 2.45 -6.76
CA CYS A 92 2.39 2.95 -5.84
C CYS A 92 3.10 1.81 -5.11
N LEU A 93 2.33 0.85 -4.61
CA LEU A 93 2.86 -0.33 -3.91
C LEU A 93 3.62 -1.30 -4.83
N LYS A 94 3.24 -1.41 -6.11
CA LYS A 94 3.96 -2.24 -7.09
C LYS A 94 5.27 -1.62 -7.60
N SER A 95 5.34 -0.29 -7.65
CA SER A 95 6.54 0.42 -8.12
C SER A 95 7.70 0.33 -7.12
N SER A 96 7.42 0.05 -5.85
CA SER A 96 8.43 -0.31 -4.86
C SER A 96 8.64 -1.81 -4.88
N HIS A 97 9.70 -2.29 -5.52
CA HIS A 97 10.13 -3.69 -5.43
C HIS A 97 10.60 -4.13 -4.02
N LEU A 98 10.26 -3.40 -2.96
CA LEU A 98 10.76 -3.64 -1.61
C LEU A 98 9.74 -3.25 -0.52
N TYR A 99 9.22 -4.30 0.14
CA TYR A 99 8.86 -4.40 1.56
C TYR A 99 7.61 -3.67 2.08
N LEU A 100 6.45 -4.32 1.94
CA LEU A 100 5.23 -4.09 2.73
C LEU A 100 5.42 -4.19 4.25
N GLY A 101 6.57 -4.68 4.74
CA GLY A 101 6.96 -4.55 6.15
C GLY A 101 7.06 -3.10 6.65
N THR A 102 7.11 -2.11 5.75
CA THR A 102 7.13 -0.68 6.09
C THR A 102 5.74 -0.05 6.23
N LEU A 103 4.67 -0.69 5.74
CA LEU A 103 3.30 -0.17 5.84
C LEU A 103 2.79 -0.17 7.29
N ILE A 104 3.20 -1.17 8.08
CA ILE A 104 2.85 -1.29 9.51
C ILE A 104 3.51 -0.17 10.34
N ILE A 105 4.72 0.26 9.99
CA ILE A 105 5.41 1.34 10.69
C ILE A 105 4.76 2.69 10.39
N LEU A 106 4.33 2.91 9.14
CA LEU A 106 3.68 4.17 8.74
C LEU A 106 2.24 4.30 9.25
N LEU A 107 1.46 3.21 9.31
CA LEU A 107 0.10 3.25 9.86
C LEU A 107 0.07 3.38 11.39
N GLN A 108 1.13 3.00 12.11
CA GLN A 108 1.23 3.16 13.57
C GLN A 108 1.76 4.53 14.02
N ILE A 109 2.44 5.27 13.14
CA ILE A 109 2.96 6.62 13.43
C ILE A 109 1.94 7.72 13.08
N LEU A 110 0.96 7.40 12.22
CA LEU A 110 -0.12 8.31 11.79
C LEU A 110 -1.42 8.16 12.60
N LEU A 111 -1.43 7.33 13.64
CA LEU A 111 -2.54 7.13 14.58
C LEU A 111 -2.19 7.67 15.98
#